data_AF-S0NVR0-F1
#
_entry.id   AF-S0NVR0-F1
#
_cell.length_a   1.000
_cell.length_b   1.000
_cell.length_c   1.000
_cell.angle_alpha   90.00
_cell.angle_beta   90.00
_cell.angle_gamma   90.00
#
_symmetry.space_group_name_H-M   'P 1'
#
loop_
_entity.id
_entity.type
_entity.pdbx_description
1 polymer ?
#
loop_
_entity_poly.entity_id
_entity_poly.type
_entity_poly.pdbx_seq_one_letter_code
_entity_poly.pdbx_strand_id
1 'polypeptide(L)'
;MKQKYLYSLGVSFYAEKEMMRLAQQARKGWQFVKMNQLGFLVFKKAPAQEKQFAVDFYTGNQSQAEIDEYLEMYEASGWTYVSNYQKRYFYFMADPDTPTIFSDKVSYAERLEIEQKWLMKNSFKISAFGLLILIIMSLLLVYHVIEMTFFSGFFTGGGIGLLLYPLIYFISGYLIRRRYKDRSEFFNNPEAFAKKQRFWLDTLFNLMFGAIIGGMIGFTFEYFF
;
A
#
# COMPACT_ATOMS: atom_id res chain seq x y z
N MET A 1 16.17 -23.04 6.35
CA MET A 1 15.94 -22.45 5.02
C MET A 1 16.24 -20.95 5.07
N LYS A 2 17.00 -20.40 4.11
CA LYS A 2 17.39 -18.97 4.13
C LYS A 2 16.22 -18.08 3.68
N GLN A 3 15.85 -17.11 4.50
CA GLN A 3 14.80 -16.13 4.22
C GLN A 3 15.40 -14.76 3.91
N LYS A 4 14.67 -13.96 3.14
CA LYS A 4 14.99 -12.56 2.84
C LYS A 4 13.72 -11.72 2.97
N TYR A 5 13.88 -10.48 3.42
CA TYR A 5 12.80 -9.53 3.61
C TYR A 5 13.08 -8.25 2.85
N LEU A 6 12.05 -7.68 2.23
CA LEU A 6 12.08 -6.33 1.67
C LEU A 6 10.84 -5.59 2.14
N TYR A 7 10.99 -4.34 2.55
CA TYR A 7 9.82 -3.51 2.84
C TYR A 7 9.07 -3.19 1.53
N SER A 8 7.73 -3.27 1.58
CA SER A 8 6.86 -2.91 0.45
C SER A 8 7.03 -1.43 0.11
N LEU A 9 6.90 -1.08 -1.18
CA LEU A 9 6.82 0.33 -1.57
C LEU A 9 5.41 0.90 -1.35
N GLY A 10 4.44 0.07 -0.93
CA GLY A 10 3.03 0.40 -0.89
C GLY A 10 2.35 -0.09 -2.16
N VAL A 11 1.84 -1.33 -2.12
CA VAL A 11 1.16 -1.99 -3.23
C VAL A 11 0.00 -1.18 -3.81
N SER A 12 -0.68 -0.37 -2.99
CA SER A 12 -1.80 0.48 -3.43
C SER A 12 -1.41 1.57 -4.43
N PHE A 13 -0.19 2.09 -4.32
CA PHE A 13 0.29 3.21 -5.13
C PHE A 13 1.37 2.81 -6.13
N TYR A 14 2.14 1.78 -5.81
CA TYR A 14 3.33 1.36 -6.54
C TYR A 14 3.28 -0.12 -6.93
N ALA A 15 2.08 -0.65 -7.22
CA ALA A 15 1.87 -2.04 -7.62
C ALA A 15 2.86 -2.49 -8.71
N GLU A 16 3.01 -1.72 -9.78
CA GLU A 16 3.82 -2.08 -10.94
C GLU A 16 5.31 -2.12 -10.57
N LYS A 17 5.80 -1.10 -9.85
CA LYS A 17 7.18 -1.08 -9.35
C LYS A 17 7.44 -2.16 -8.33
N GLU A 18 6.45 -2.54 -7.52
CA GLU A 18 6.55 -3.67 -6.60
C GLU A 18 6.66 -4.99 -7.37
N MET A 19 5.82 -5.22 -8.39
CA MET A 19 5.89 -6.41 -9.24
C MET A 19 7.25 -6.51 -9.96
N MET A 20 7.76 -5.39 -10.46
CA MET A 20 9.10 -5.32 -11.04
C MET A 20 10.19 -5.71 -10.02
N ARG A 21 10.06 -5.30 -8.75
CA ARG A 21 10.99 -5.73 -7.67
C ARG A 21 10.87 -7.23 -7.39
N LEU A 22 9.67 -7.80 -7.41
CA LEU A 22 9.46 -9.25 -7.25
C LEU A 22 10.15 -10.03 -8.38
N ALA A 23 9.96 -9.62 -9.64
CA ALA A 23 10.62 -10.22 -10.80
C ALA A 23 12.15 -10.13 -10.70
N GLN A 24 12.70 -8.98 -10.28
CA GLN A 24 14.13 -8.81 -10.03
C GLN A 24 14.66 -9.73 -8.91
N GLN A 25 13.87 -10.00 -7.87
CA GLN A 25 14.26 -10.95 -6.83
C GLN A 25 14.24 -12.39 -7.34
N ALA A 26 13.23 -12.76 -8.12
CA ALA A 26 13.11 -14.09 -8.74
C ALA A 26 14.33 -14.41 -9.62
N ARG A 27 14.78 -13.47 -10.46
CA ARG A 27 16.01 -13.59 -11.27
C ARG A 27 17.28 -13.77 -10.42
N LYS A 28 17.28 -13.29 -9.17
CA LYS A 28 18.39 -13.45 -8.21
C LYS A 28 18.27 -14.73 -7.36
N GLY A 29 17.32 -15.61 -7.68
CA GLY A 29 17.05 -16.84 -6.93
C GLY A 29 16.41 -16.58 -5.57
N TRP A 30 15.53 -15.58 -5.49
CA TRP A 30 14.69 -15.28 -4.34
C TRP A 30 13.22 -15.34 -4.76
N GLN A 31 12.54 -16.42 -4.39
CA GLN A 31 11.12 -16.61 -4.70
C GLN A 31 10.27 -15.86 -3.68
N PHE A 32 9.36 -15.02 -4.18
CA PHE A 32 8.36 -14.35 -3.36
C PHE A 32 7.40 -15.38 -2.74
N VAL A 33 7.12 -15.24 -1.46
CA VAL A 33 6.24 -16.14 -0.70
C VAL A 33 4.96 -15.44 -0.29
N LYS A 34 5.07 -14.25 0.32
CA LYS A 34 3.92 -13.46 0.77
C LYS A 34 4.34 -12.05 1.17
N MET A 35 3.36 -11.16 1.30
CA MET A 35 3.49 -9.97 2.13
C MET A 35 2.93 -10.24 3.52
N ASN A 36 3.71 -10.00 4.58
CA ASN A 36 3.23 -10.17 5.95
C ASN A 36 2.36 -8.98 6.39
N GLN A 37 1.71 -9.09 7.56
CA GLN A 37 0.83 -8.04 8.10
C GLN A 37 1.52 -6.70 8.36
N LEU A 38 2.86 -6.69 8.49
CA LEU A 38 3.67 -5.50 8.70
C LEU A 38 4.17 -4.88 7.37
N GLY A 39 3.71 -5.38 6.22
CA GLY A 39 4.10 -4.86 4.91
C GLY A 39 5.49 -5.29 4.42
N PHE A 40 6.08 -6.34 5.01
CA PHE A 40 7.31 -6.94 4.48
C PHE A 40 6.99 -8.01 3.45
N LEU A 41 7.59 -7.87 2.27
CA LEU A 41 7.69 -8.89 1.24
C LEU A 41 8.68 -9.96 1.72
N VAL A 42 8.19 -11.19 1.88
CA VAL A 42 8.93 -12.34 2.37
C VAL A 42 9.36 -13.21 1.20
N PHE A 43 10.64 -13.57 1.17
CA PHE A 43 11.23 -14.41 0.13
C PHE A 43 11.90 -15.63 0.73
N LYS A 44 11.91 -16.73 -0.04
CA LYS A 44 12.71 -17.93 0.23
C LYS A 44 13.76 -18.11 -0.85
N LYS A 45 14.89 -18.74 -0.49
CA LYS A 45 15.90 -19.11 -1.48
C LYS A 45 15.32 -20.14 -2.45
N ALA A 46 15.52 -19.90 -3.75
CA ALA A 46 15.09 -20.76 -4.85
C ALA A 46 16.10 -20.67 -6.01
N PRO A 47 16.04 -21.57 -7.01
CA PRO A 47 16.74 -21.36 -8.28
C PRO A 47 16.36 -20.01 -8.90
N ALA A 48 17.30 -19.42 -9.65
CA ALA A 48 16.99 -18.23 -10.43
C ALA A 48 15.94 -18.57 -11.48
N GLN A 49 14.91 -17.75 -11.59
CA GLN A 49 13.82 -17.96 -12.53
C GLN A 49 13.43 -16.65 -13.19
N GLU A 50 13.16 -16.69 -14.50
CA GLU A 50 12.57 -15.58 -15.23
C GLU A 50 11.05 -15.72 -15.15
N LYS A 51 10.42 -14.86 -14.35
CA LYS A 51 8.98 -14.85 -14.12
C LYS A 51 8.49 -13.41 -14.11
N GLN A 52 7.27 -13.21 -14.57
CA GLN A 52 6.54 -11.97 -14.35
C GLN A 52 5.60 -12.11 -13.15
N PHE A 53 5.26 -10.97 -12.56
CA PHE A 53 4.37 -10.88 -11.41
C PHE A 53 3.28 -9.86 -11.69
N ALA A 54 2.10 -10.15 -11.18
CA ALA A 54 0.97 -9.23 -11.19
C ALA A 54 0.28 -9.24 -9.83
N VAL A 55 -0.41 -8.15 -9.52
CA VAL A 55 -1.24 -8.05 -8.34
C VAL A 55 -2.59 -7.47 -8.74
N ASP A 56 -3.65 -8.13 -8.32
CA ASP A 56 -5.01 -7.62 -8.49
C ASP A 56 -5.68 -7.31 -7.14
N PHE A 57 -6.69 -6.44 -7.19
CA PHE A 57 -7.46 -5.99 -6.03
C PHE A 57 -8.85 -6.62 -6.04
N TYR A 58 -9.03 -7.65 -5.21
CA TYR A 58 -10.26 -8.40 -5.08
C TYR A 58 -11.34 -7.64 -4.30
N THR A 59 -12.48 -7.46 -4.95
CA THR A 59 -13.63 -6.68 -4.45
C THR A 59 -14.80 -7.54 -4.01
N GLY A 60 -14.82 -8.83 -4.41
CA GLY A 60 -15.87 -9.78 -4.11
C GLY A 60 -15.98 -10.19 -2.63
N ASN A 61 -16.85 -11.17 -2.37
CA ASN A 61 -17.07 -11.71 -1.04
C ASN A 61 -15.85 -12.50 -0.57
N GLN A 62 -15.58 -12.48 0.73
CA GLN A 62 -14.44 -13.22 1.29
C GLN A 62 -14.77 -14.69 1.57
N SER A 63 -15.83 -15.22 0.94
CA SER A 63 -16.18 -16.64 0.96
C SER A 63 -15.12 -17.44 0.21
N GLN A 64 -14.86 -18.67 0.64
CA GLN A 64 -13.83 -19.49 0.00
C GLN A 64 -14.22 -19.84 -1.44
N ALA A 65 -15.49 -20.16 -1.68
CA ALA A 65 -16.00 -20.49 -3.02
C ALA A 65 -15.77 -19.35 -4.05
N GLU A 66 -16.11 -18.10 -3.71
CA GLU A 66 -15.90 -16.98 -4.65
C GLU A 66 -14.40 -16.65 -4.85
N ILE A 67 -13.57 -16.92 -3.85
CA ILE A 67 -12.11 -16.78 -4.00
C ILE A 67 -11.58 -17.88 -4.92
N ASP A 68 -12.04 -19.12 -4.78
CA ASP A 68 -11.58 -20.24 -5.60
C ASP A 68 -11.96 -20.02 -7.08
N GLU A 69 -13.21 -19.63 -7.36
CA GLU A 69 -13.65 -19.25 -8.71
C GLU A 69 -12.79 -18.11 -9.30
N TYR A 70 -12.47 -17.10 -8.48
CA TYR A 70 -11.61 -16.00 -8.88
C TYR A 70 -10.18 -16.46 -9.19
N LEU A 71 -9.63 -17.41 -8.43
CA LEU A 71 -8.30 -17.98 -8.67
C LEU A 71 -8.27 -18.86 -9.93
N GLU A 72 -9.31 -19.67 -10.16
CA GLU A 72 -9.46 -20.53 -11.35
C GLU A 72 -9.47 -19.70 -12.64
N MET A 73 -10.12 -18.52 -12.64
CA MET A 73 -10.09 -17.59 -13.77
C MET A 73 -8.67 -17.17 -14.15
N TYR A 74 -7.81 -16.89 -13.16
CA TYR A 74 -6.40 -16.55 -13.41
C TYR A 74 -5.59 -17.75 -13.86
N GLU A 75 -5.81 -18.91 -13.26
CA GLU A 75 -5.12 -20.15 -13.63
C GLU A 75 -5.40 -20.53 -15.08
N ALA A 76 -6.66 -20.42 -15.52
CA ALA A 76 -7.06 -20.62 -16.92
C ALA A 76 -6.37 -19.65 -17.89
N SER A 77 -5.95 -18.48 -17.40
CA SER A 77 -5.22 -17.46 -18.15
C SER A 77 -3.69 -17.59 -18.06
N GLY A 78 -3.18 -18.68 -17.47
CA GLY A 78 -1.75 -18.96 -17.32
C GLY A 78 -1.09 -18.32 -16.09
N TRP A 79 -1.87 -17.76 -15.17
CA TRP A 79 -1.38 -17.11 -13.95
C TRP A 79 -1.48 -18.04 -12.74
N THR A 80 -0.37 -18.27 -12.06
CA THR A 80 -0.34 -19.06 -10.82
C THR A 80 -0.47 -18.16 -9.60
N TYR A 81 -1.42 -18.46 -8.72
CA TYR A 81 -1.56 -17.79 -7.43
C TYR A 81 -0.34 -18.04 -6.52
N VAL A 82 0.17 -16.98 -5.90
CA VAL A 82 1.30 -17.06 -4.95
C VAL A 82 0.84 -16.87 -3.51
N SER A 83 0.14 -15.77 -3.25
CA SER A 83 -0.33 -15.40 -1.92
C SER A 83 -1.31 -14.25 -2.01
N ASN A 84 -1.97 -13.93 -0.90
CA ASN A 84 -2.73 -12.70 -0.77
C ASN A 84 -2.28 -11.87 0.44
N TYR A 85 -2.59 -10.58 0.38
CA TYR A 85 -2.49 -9.67 1.52
C TYR A 85 -3.87 -9.10 1.85
N GLN A 86 -4.27 -9.29 3.11
CA GLN A 86 -5.56 -8.86 3.67
C GLN A 86 -6.79 -9.40 2.92
N LYS A 87 -6.67 -10.54 2.20
CA LYS A 87 -7.72 -11.06 1.31
C LYS A 87 -8.25 -10.01 0.32
N ARG A 88 -7.36 -9.10 -0.12
CA ARG A 88 -7.67 -8.02 -1.06
C ARG A 88 -6.64 -7.96 -2.18
N TYR A 89 -5.36 -8.02 -1.84
CA TYR A 89 -4.30 -8.01 -2.82
C TYR A 89 -3.89 -9.44 -3.14
N PHE A 90 -4.28 -9.95 -4.30
CA PHE A 90 -3.91 -11.28 -4.75
C PHE A 90 -2.69 -11.18 -5.68
N TYR A 91 -1.61 -11.86 -5.30
CA TYR A 91 -0.35 -11.86 -6.03
C TYR A 91 -0.28 -13.10 -6.91
N PHE A 92 0.04 -12.88 -8.18
CA PHE A 92 0.15 -13.91 -9.20
C PHE A 92 1.54 -13.90 -9.82
N MET A 93 1.94 -15.06 -10.33
CA MET A 93 3.20 -15.27 -11.05
C MET A 93 2.91 -16.03 -12.33
N ALA A 94 3.58 -15.66 -13.43
CA ALA A 94 3.45 -16.35 -14.70
C ALA A 94 4.79 -16.38 -15.47
N ASP A 95 4.83 -17.12 -16.57
CA ASP A 95 5.93 -17.08 -17.52
C ASP A 95 5.99 -15.74 -18.25
N PRO A 96 7.17 -15.28 -18.72
CA PRO A 96 7.32 -13.96 -19.32
C PRO A 96 6.40 -13.68 -20.53
N ASP A 97 5.99 -14.72 -21.25
CA ASP A 97 5.16 -14.61 -22.45
C ASP A 97 3.64 -14.64 -22.15
N THR A 98 3.25 -14.84 -20.88
CA THR A 98 1.84 -14.82 -20.47
C THR A 98 1.24 -13.41 -20.66
N PRO A 99 0.04 -13.27 -21.23
CA PRO A 99 -0.63 -11.97 -21.34
C PRO A 99 -0.85 -11.30 -19.98
N THR A 100 -0.88 -9.96 -19.97
CA THR A 100 -1.16 -9.18 -18.77
C THR A 100 -2.52 -9.53 -18.16
N ILE A 101 -2.64 -9.46 -16.82
CA ILE A 101 -3.89 -9.76 -16.11
C ILE A 101 -5.08 -8.87 -16.49
N PHE A 102 -4.84 -7.72 -17.14
CA PHE A 102 -5.87 -6.85 -17.67
C PHE A 102 -5.84 -6.87 -19.20
N SER A 103 -7.00 -7.11 -19.80
CA SER A 103 -7.23 -7.11 -21.26
C SER A 103 -7.38 -5.71 -21.85
N ASP A 104 -7.85 -4.77 -21.04
CA ASP A 104 -8.19 -3.43 -21.50
C ASP A 104 -7.97 -2.37 -20.42
N LYS A 105 -7.88 -1.13 -20.90
CA LYS A 105 -7.69 0.07 -20.09
C LYS A 105 -8.85 0.33 -19.12
N VAL A 106 -10.09 0.01 -19.51
CA VAL A 106 -11.29 0.35 -18.74
C VAL A 106 -11.33 -0.48 -17.47
N SER A 107 -11.18 -1.81 -17.57
CA SER A 107 -11.11 -2.70 -16.42
C SER A 107 -9.96 -2.36 -15.47
N TYR A 108 -8.78 -2.02 -16.01
CA TYR A 108 -7.67 -1.60 -15.17
C TYR A 108 -7.93 -0.26 -14.46
N ALA A 109 -8.52 0.73 -15.14
CA ALA A 109 -8.91 1.99 -14.53
C ALA A 109 -9.98 1.81 -13.43
N GLU A 110 -10.97 0.97 -13.68
CA GLU A 110 -12.01 0.63 -12.70
C GLU A 110 -11.39 -0.02 -11.44
N ARG A 111 -10.46 -0.97 -11.63
CA ARG A 111 -9.69 -1.57 -10.54
C ARG A 111 -8.98 -0.52 -9.68
N LEU A 112 -8.35 0.49 -10.30
CA LEU A 112 -7.70 1.59 -9.58
C LEU A 112 -8.69 2.44 -8.78
N GLU A 113 -9.87 2.72 -9.34
CA GLU A 113 -10.89 3.51 -8.66
C GLU A 113 -11.50 2.79 -7.47
N ILE A 114 -11.84 1.51 -7.62
CA ILE A 114 -12.44 0.72 -6.55
C ILE A 114 -11.45 0.55 -5.39
N GLU A 115 -10.19 0.24 -5.71
CA GLU A 115 -9.11 0.19 -4.72
C GLU A 115 -9.00 1.49 -3.93
N GLN A 116 -8.98 2.64 -4.62
CA GLN A 116 -8.87 3.94 -3.97
C GLN A 116 -10.06 4.26 -3.07
N LYS A 117 -11.29 3.97 -3.53
CA LYS A 117 -12.51 4.14 -2.73
C LYS A 117 -12.48 3.26 -1.48
N TRP A 118 -12.06 2.01 -1.61
CA TRP A 118 -11.96 1.07 -0.49
C TRP A 118 -10.94 1.53 0.55
N LEU A 119 -9.74 1.91 0.11
CA LEU A 119 -8.68 2.41 0.99
C LEU A 119 -9.09 3.71 1.67
N MET A 120 -9.75 4.63 0.95
CA MET A 120 -10.30 5.85 1.53
C MET A 120 -11.31 5.53 2.63
N LYS A 121 -12.26 4.62 2.38
CA LYS A 121 -13.25 4.21 3.39
C LYS A 121 -12.58 3.59 4.63
N ASN A 122 -11.56 2.75 4.44
CA ASN A 122 -10.85 2.13 5.56
C ASN A 122 -9.91 3.09 6.31
N SER A 123 -9.47 4.19 5.68
CA SER A 123 -8.67 5.21 6.36
C SER A 123 -9.39 5.81 7.56
N PHE A 124 -10.73 5.92 7.52
CA PHE A 124 -11.53 6.41 8.64
C PHE A 124 -11.52 5.48 9.86
N LYS A 125 -11.33 4.16 9.67
CA LYS A 125 -11.17 3.22 10.79
C LYS A 125 -9.86 3.49 11.54
N ILE A 126 -8.81 3.86 10.80
CA ILE A 126 -7.52 4.25 11.36
C ILE A 126 -7.67 5.56 12.13
N SER A 127 -8.41 6.54 11.60
CA SER A 127 -8.76 7.76 12.34
C SER A 127 -9.51 7.49 13.62
N ALA A 128 -10.49 6.58 13.62
CA ALA A 128 -11.24 6.23 14.82
C ALA A 128 -10.32 5.65 15.90
N PHE A 129 -9.34 4.84 15.52
CA PHE A 129 -8.32 4.34 16.43
C PHE A 129 -7.40 5.45 16.96
N GLY A 130 -7.00 6.39 16.10
CA GLY A 130 -6.27 7.59 16.51
C GLY A 130 -7.03 8.44 17.52
N LEU A 131 -8.33 8.67 17.27
CA LEU A 131 -9.22 9.38 18.19
C LEU A 131 -9.32 8.69 19.55
N LEU A 132 -9.43 7.36 19.57
CA LEU A 132 -9.46 6.59 20.81
C LEU A 132 -8.17 6.77 21.62
N ILE A 133 -7.00 6.74 20.97
CA ILE A 133 -5.72 7.01 21.62
C ILE A 133 -5.71 8.41 22.24
N LEU A 134 -6.19 9.43 21.51
CA LEU A 134 -6.24 10.80 22.00
C LEU A 134 -7.17 10.97 23.20
N ILE A 135 -8.34 10.32 23.19
CA ILE A 135 -9.27 10.32 24.33
C ILE A 135 -8.64 9.64 25.55
N ILE A 136 -7.96 8.50 25.36
CA ILE A 136 -7.29 7.81 26.47
C ILE A 136 -6.16 8.68 27.03
N MET A 137 -5.31 9.25 26.16
CA MET A 137 -4.21 10.11 26.60
C MET A 137 -4.73 11.35 27.33
N SER A 138 -5.79 12.00 26.84
CA SER A 138 -6.35 13.19 27.48
C SER A 138 -6.93 12.86 28.86
N LEU A 139 -7.65 11.74 29.01
CA LEU A 139 -8.17 11.29 30.31
C LEU A 139 -7.04 11.00 31.31
N LEU A 140 -5.99 10.28 30.89
CA LEU A 140 -4.86 9.97 31.77
C LEU A 140 -4.13 11.24 32.26
N LEU A 141 -4.05 12.27 31.42
CA LEU A 141 -3.46 13.57 31.79
C LEU A 141 -4.37 14.36 32.74
N VAL A 142 -5.67 14.44 32.45
CA VAL A 142 -6.65 15.20 33.27
C VAL A 142 -6.77 14.61 34.68
N TYR A 143 -6.72 13.29 34.81
CA TYR A 143 -6.76 12.62 36.11
C TYR A 143 -5.37 12.47 36.77
N HIS A 144 -4.34 13.14 36.23
CA HIS A 144 -2.96 13.10 36.74
C HIS A 144 -2.39 11.69 36.92
N VAL A 145 -2.83 10.72 36.11
CA VAL A 145 -2.28 9.36 36.09
C VAL A 145 -0.91 9.35 35.40
N ILE A 146 -0.73 10.23 34.41
CA ILE A 146 0.54 10.48 33.72
C ILE A 146 0.80 11.99 33.64
N GLU A 147 2.07 12.38 33.51
CA GLU A 147 2.47 13.78 33.31
C GLU A 147 2.78 14.08 31.83
N MET A 148 2.80 15.37 31.48
CA MET A 148 3.26 15.84 30.18
C MET A 148 4.77 15.66 30.07
N THR A 149 5.17 14.60 29.38
CA THR A 149 6.56 14.21 29.15
C THR A 149 6.77 13.95 27.66
N PHE A 150 8.02 13.68 27.26
CA PHE A 150 8.32 13.24 25.91
C PHE A 150 7.50 12.00 25.50
N PHE A 151 7.31 11.04 26.41
CA PHE A 151 6.60 9.79 26.12
C PHE A 151 5.10 10.06 25.85
N SER A 152 4.41 10.79 26.73
CA SER A 152 3.00 11.16 26.51
C SER A 152 2.82 12.08 25.30
N GLY A 153 3.79 12.97 25.04
CA GLY A 153 3.86 13.75 23.80
C GLY A 153 3.96 12.88 22.54
N PHE A 154 4.76 11.82 22.56
CA PHE A 154 4.89 10.88 21.43
C PHE A 154 3.56 10.16 21.12
N PHE A 155 2.83 9.67 22.12
CA PHE A 155 1.53 9.03 21.91
C PHE A 155 0.46 10.00 21.45
N THR A 156 0.43 11.21 22.00
CA THR A 156 -0.50 12.27 21.55
C THR A 156 -0.20 12.66 20.10
N GLY A 157 1.07 12.87 19.74
CA GLY A 157 1.48 13.14 18.36
C GLY A 157 1.13 12.00 17.40
N GLY A 158 1.38 10.75 17.81
CA GLY A 158 0.97 9.56 17.06
C GLY A 158 -0.54 9.47 16.87
N GLY A 159 -1.32 9.77 17.92
CA GLY A 159 -2.79 9.82 17.87
C GLY A 159 -3.30 10.88 16.88
N ILE A 160 -2.71 12.08 16.87
CA ILE A 160 -3.03 13.13 15.88
C ILE A 160 -2.68 12.66 14.47
N GLY A 161 -1.51 12.05 14.27
CA GLY A 161 -1.11 11.51 12.96
C GLY A 161 -2.09 10.47 12.43
N LEU A 162 -2.57 9.56 13.29
CA LEU A 162 -3.59 8.57 12.94
C LEU A 162 -4.96 9.21 12.68
N LEU A 163 -5.35 10.21 13.48
CA LEU A 163 -6.58 10.97 13.27
C LEU A 163 -6.61 11.62 11.89
N LEU A 164 -5.50 12.19 11.46
CA LEU A 164 -5.34 12.88 10.16
C LEU A 164 -5.07 11.92 8.98
N TYR A 165 -5.03 10.61 9.21
CA TYR A 165 -4.69 9.62 8.18
C TYR A 165 -5.53 9.68 6.89
N PRO A 166 -6.87 9.91 6.90
CA PRO A 166 -7.69 10.07 5.70
C PRO A 166 -7.29 11.28 4.87
N LEU A 167 -6.94 12.40 5.53
CA LEU A 167 -6.48 13.60 4.85
C LEU A 167 -5.12 13.35 4.19
N ILE A 168 -4.20 12.70 4.91
CA ILE A 168 -2.89 12.31 4.37
C ILE A 168 -3.06 11.38 3.17
N TYR A 169 -3.95 10.39 3.27
CA TYR A 169 -4.25 9.46 2.20
C TYR A 169 -4.90 10.16 0.99
N PHE A 170 -5.85 11.08 1.22
CA PHE A 170 -6.48 11.87 0.16
C PHE A 170 -5.47 12.72 -0.60
N ILE A 171 -4.63 13.47 0.12
CA ILE A 171 -3.58 14.31 -0.49
C ILE A 171 -2.60 13.44 -1.28
N SER A 172 -2.12 12.35 -0.69
CA SER A 172 -1.19 11.43 -1.36
C SER A 172 -1.79 10.83 -2.63
N GLY A 173 -3.05 10.36 -2.55
CA GLY A 173 -3.79 9.81 -3.68
C GLY A 173 -4.02 10.84 -4.79
N TYR A 174 -4.37 12.07 -4.42
CA TYR A 174 -4.51 13.19 -5.36
C TYR A 174 -3.20 13.52 -6.09
N LEU A 175 -2.09 13.65 -5.33
CA LEU A 175 -0.77 13.95 -5.90
C LEU A 175 -0.30 12.84 -6.84
N ILE A 176 -0.48 11.58 -6.46
CA ILE A 176 -0.12 10.41 -7.27
C ILE A 176 -0.98 10.37 -8.53
N ARG A 177 -2.30 10.55 -8.43
CA ARG A 177 -3.20 10.60 -9.59
C ARG A 177 -2.82 11.72 -10.56
N ARG A 178 -2.42 12.88 -10.04
CA ARG A 178 -1.96 14.02 -10.85
C ARG A 178 -0.63 13.73 -11.54
N ARG A 179 0.33 13.16 -10.82
CA ARG A 179 1.68 12.83 -11.34
C ARG A 179 1.64 11.71 -12.36
N TYR A 180 0.78 10.72 -12.15
CA TYR A 180 0.64 9.52 -12.98
C TYR A 180 -0.74 9.43 -13.63
N LYS A 181 -1.19 10.55 -14.25
CA LYS A 181 -2.50 10.66 -14.90
C LYS A 181 -2.73 9.64 -16.02
N ASP A 182 -1.66 9.18 -16.63
CA ASP A 182 -1.62 8.24 -17.74
C ASP A 182 -1.40 6.79 -17.28
N ARG A 183 -1.44 6.50 -15.97
CA ARG A 183 -1.23 5.14 -15.42
C ARG A 183 -2.07 4.10 -16.15
N SER A 184 -3.33 4.40 -16.44
CA SER A 184 -4.24 3.45 -17.10
C SER A 184 -3.84 3.10 -18.53
N GLU A 185 -3.09 3.97 -19.22
CA GLU A 185 -2.61 3.70 -20.59
C GLU A 185 -1.58 2.55 -20.64
N PHE A 186 -0.96 2.23 -19.49
CA PHE A 186 0.08 1.21 -19.39
C PHE A 186 -0.47 -0.14 -18.92
N PHE A 187 -1.78 -0.39 -19.05
CA PHE A 187 -2.40 -1.66 -18.61
C PHE A 187 -1.73 -2.89 -19.25
N ASN A 188 -1.29 -2.77 -20.51
CA ASN A 188 -0.61 -3.82 -21.28
C ASN A 188 0.92 -3.80 -21.15
N ASN A 189 1.51 -2.78 -20.51
CA ASN A 189 2.95 -2.66 -20.30
C ASN A 189 3.26 -2.11 -18.90
N PRO A 190 2.96 -2.88 -17.83
CA PRO A 190 3.16 -2.45 -16.46
C PRO A 190 4.64 -2.21 -16.14
N GLU A 191 5.58 -2.91 -16.79
CA GLU A 191 7.02 -2.70 -16.53
C GLU A 191 7.50 -1.32 -17.01
N ALA A 192 7.01 -0.82 -18.15
CA ALA A 192 7.32 0.54 -18.60
C ALA A 192 6.84 1.58 -17.58
N PHE A 193 5.64 1.38 -17.02
CA PHE A 193 5.11 2.27 -15.99
C PHE A 193 5.86 2.16 -14.65
N ALA A 194 6.27 0.95 -14.25
CA ALA A 194 7.09 0.71 -13.07
C ALA A 194 8.40 1.55 -13.08
N LYS A 195 9.02 1.71 -14.25
CA LYS A 195 10.22 2.54 -14.45
C LYS A 195 9.94 4.04 -14.33
N LYS A 196 8.71 4.46 -14.68
CA LYS A 196 8.24 5.86 -14.53
C LYS A 196 8.00 6.24 -13.07
N GLN A 197 7.62 5.28 -12.22
CA GLN A 197 7.32 5.52 -10.81
C GLN A 197 8.57 5.93 -10.00
N ARG A 198 8.51 7.11 -9.38
CA ARG A 198 9.60 7.73 -8.62
C ARG A 198 9.35 7.73 -7.11
N PHE A 199 9.12 6.54 -6.55
CA PHE A 199 8.86 6.31 -5.10
C PHE A 199 9.61 7.26 -4.15
N TRP A 200 10.96 7.31 -4.19
CA TRP A 200 11.72 8.14 -3.25
C TRP A 200 11.44 9.65 -3.37
N LEU A 201 11.24 10.14 -4.59
CA LEU A 201 10.87 11.54 -4.81
C LEU A 201 9.43 11.80 -4.35
N ASP A 202 8.51 10.87 -4.62
CA ASP A 202 7.13 10.98 -4.19
C ASP A 202 7.00 10.98 -2.66
N THR A 203 7.75 10.12 -1.98
CA THR A 203 7.85 10.10 -0.51
C THR A 203 8.46 11.39 0.02
N LEU A 204 9.53 11.89 -0.59
CA LEU A 204 10.15 13.16 -0.19
C LEU A 204 9.16 14.33 -0.33
N PHE A 205 8.42 14.40 -1.43
CA PHE A 205 7.38 15.41 -1.61
C PHE A 205 6.31 15.33 -0.51
N ASN A 206 5.81 14.12 -0.20
CA ASN A 206 4.83 13.95 0.88
C ASN A 206 5.37 14.37 2.25
N LEU A 207 6.65 14.06 2.55
CA LEU A 207 7.30 14.47 3.79
C LEU A 207 7.43 16.00 3.87
N MET A 208 7.83 16.67 2.78
CA MET A 208 7.94 18.13 2.73
C MET A 208 6.58 18.80 2.94
N PHE A 209 5.52 18.32 2.29
CA PHE A 209 4.16 18.82 2.51
C PHE A 209 3.70 18.62 3.96
N GLY A 210 3.96 17.45 4.53
CA GLY A 210 3.67 17.16 5.93
C GLY A 210 4.40 18.10 6.88
N ALA A 211 5.69 18.36 6.64
CA ALA A 211 6.49 19.28 7.44
C ALA A 211 5.99 20.74 7.36
N ILE A 212 5.62 21.21 6.16
CA ILE A 212 5.05 22.55 5.97
C ILE A 212 3.72 22.70 6.74
N ILE A 213 2.81 21.71 6.60
CA ILE A 213 1.53 21.72 7.31
C ILE A 213 1.74 21.66 8.83
N GLY A 214 2.60 20.76 9.30
CA GLY A 214 2.92 20.62 10.71
C GLY A 214 3.54 21.89 11.29
N GLY A 215 4.45 22.54 10.56
CA GLY A 215 5.07 23.80 10.96
C GLY A 215 4.07 24.95 11.06
N MET A 216 3.14 25.08 10.10
CA MET A 216 2.06 26.09 10.16
C MET A 216 1.16 25.88 11.38
N ILE A 217 0.76 24.62 11.66
CA ILE A 217 -0.05 24.29 12.83
C ILE A 217 0.70 24.65 14.12
N GLY A 218 1.97 24.23 14.25
CA GLY A 218 2.79 24.54 15.42
C GLY A 218 2.91 26.05 15.68
N PHE A 219 3.22 26.83 14.63
CA PHE A 219 3.33 28.28 14.73
C PHE A 219 2.02 28.95 15.15
N THR A 220 0.87 28.49 14.63
CA THR A 220 -0.43 29.02 15.06
C THR A 220 -0.75 28.68 16.51
N PHE A 221 -0.40 27.48 17.00
CA PHE A 221 -0.65 27.10 18.38
C PHE A 221 0.16 27.94 19.37
N GLU A 222 1.40 28.30 19.04
CA GLU A 222 2.26 29.17 19.86
C GLU A 222 1.78 30.65 19.86
N TYR A 223 1.06 31.08 18.83
CA TYR A 223 0.56 32.46 18.74
C TYR A 223 -0.79 32.66 19.45
N PHE A 224 -1.59 31.61 19.59
CA PHE A 224 -2.94 31.68 20.15
C PHE A 224 -3.08 31.11 21.57
N PHE A 225 -2.04 30.50 22.14
CA PHE A 225 -1.96 29.98 23.51
C PHE A 225 -0.64 30.40 24.16
#